data_AF-A0AAV6CZF2-F1
#
_entry.id   AF-A0AAV6CZF2-F1
#
_cell.length_a   1.000
_cell.length_b   1.000
_cell.length_c   1.000
_cell.angle_alpha   90.00
_cell.angle_beta   90.00
_cell.angle_gamma   90.00
#
_symmetry.space_group_name_H-M   'P 1'
#
loop_
_entity.id
_entity.type
_entity.pdbx_description
1 polymer ?
#
loop_
_entity_poly.entity_id
_entity_poly.type
_entity_poly.pdbx_seq_one_letter_code
_entity_poly.pdbx_strand_id
1 'polypeptide(L)' 'MEHLTPRERAIMAMRFYEQLSQSEIARRLGISQMHVSRLQRAALEQLRKFVPQESA' A
#
# COMPACT_ATOMS: atom_id res chain seq x y z
N MET A 1 3.64 -3.93 8.96
CA MET A 1 3.44 -4.70 7.69
C MET A 1 2.71 -6.02 7.91
N GLU A 2 2.71 -6.58 9.13
CA GLU A 2 2.08 -7.88 9.45
C GLU A 2 0.55 -7.86 9.35
N HIS A 3 -0.08 -6.71 9.60
CA HIS A 3 -1.54 -6.52 9.49
C HIS A 3 -2.05 -6.29 8.05
N LEU A 4 -1.19 -6.42 7.04
CA LEU A 4 -1.55 -6.25 5.64
C LEU A 4 -1.66 -7.60 4.95
N THR A 5 -2.60 -7.70 4.00
CA THR A 5 -2.63 -8.84 3.08
C THR A 5 -1.32 -8.90 2.28
N PRO A 6 -0.95 -10.08 1.75
CA PRO A 6 0.25 -10.21 0.92
C PRO A 6 0.29 -9.23 -0.25
N ARG A 7 -0.88 -8.94 -0.84
CA ARG A 7 -0.98 -8.02 -1.98
C ARG A 7 -0.81 -6.57 -1.59
N GLU A 8 -1.44 -6.14 -0.49
CA GLU A 8 -1.23 -4.79 0.06
C GLU A 8 0.22 -4.57 0.47
N ARG A 9 0.84 -5.53 1.15
CA ARG A 9 2.26 -5.47 1.53
C ARG A 9 3.17 -5.34 0.30
N ALA A 10 2.92 -6.09 -0.76
CA ALA A 10 3.68 -5.98 -2.01
C ALA A 10 3.53 -4.58 -2.66
N ILE A 11 2.31 -4.03 -2.67
CA ILE A 11 2.06 -2.67 -3.19
C ILE A 11 2.80 -1.62 -2.34
N MET A 12 2.77 -1.75 -1.02
CA MET A 12 3.48 -0.84 -0.11
C MET A 12 5.01 -0.97 -0.28
N ALA A 13 5.52 -2.19 -0.44
CA ALA A 13 6.94 -2.44 -0.70
C ALA A 13 7.41 -1.73 -1.98
N MET A 14 6.73 -1.98 -3.09
CA MET A 14 7.04 -1.33 -4.36
C MET A 14 6.90 0.19 -4.29
N ARG A 15 5.91 0.71 -3.57
CA ARG A 15 5.67 2.16 -3.49
C ARG A 15 6.73 2.89 -2.68
N PHE A 16 7.11 2.36 -1.53
CA PHE A 16 7.90 3.09 -0.53
C PHE A 16 9.36 2.65 -0.45
N TYR A 17 9.67 1.39 -0.80
CA TYR A 17 11.05 0.91 -0.84
C TYR A 17 11.63 0.95 -2.26
N GLU A 18 10.85 0.56 -3.27
CA GLU A 18 11.29 0.60 -4.68
C GLU A 18 10.96 1.93 -5.38
N GLN A 19 10.27 2.85 -4.70
CA GLN A 19 9.84 4.17 -5.20
C GLN A 19 9.05 4.13 -6.53
N LEU A 20 8.36 3.03 -6.82
CA LEU A 20 7.55 2.91 -8.04
C LEU A 20 6.26 3.73 -7.93
N SER A 21 5.88 4.38 -9.02
CA SER A 21 4.57 5.02 -9.14
C SER A 21 3.44 3.99 -9.12
N GLN A 22 2.21 4.42 -8.80
CA GLN A 22 1.06 3.52 -8.82
C GLN A 22 0.80 2.94 -10.23
N SER A 23 1.11 3.70 -11.28
CA SER A 23 1.00 3.25 -12.67
C SER A 23 2.03 2.18 -13.03
N GLU A 24 3.26 2.30 -12.54
CA GLU A 24 4.29 1.26 -12.72
C GLU A 24 3.95 -0.02 -11.96
N ILE A 25 3.45 0.13 -10.73
CA ILE A 25 2.95 -0.99 -9.92
C ILE A 25 1.77 -1.67 -10.62
N ALA A 26 0.84 -0.90 -11.17
CA ALA A 26 -0.31 -1.40 -11.92
C ALA A 26 0.12 -2.25 -13.12
N ARG A 27 1.06 -1.73 -13.92
CA ARG A 27 1.66 -2.46 -15.06
C ARG A 27 2.33 -3.75 -14.59
N ARG A 28 3.12 -3.71 -13.52
CA ARG A 28 3.85 -4.88 -12.99
C ARG A 28 2.92 -5.95 -12.43
N LEU A 29 1.79 -5.56 -11.83
CA LEU A 29 0.82 -6.48 -11.21
C LEU A 29 -0.33 -6.90 -12.14
N GLY A 30 -0.36 -6.40 -13.38
CA GLY A 30 -1.42 -6.70 -14.35
C GLY A 30 -2.81 -6.23 -13.91
N ILE A 31 -2.91 -5.13 -13.16
CA ILE A 31 -4.18 -4.55 -12.69
C ILE A 31 -4.25 -3.07 -13.02
N SER A 32 -5.43 -2.46 -12.92
CA SER A 32 -5.58 -1.02 -13.13
C SER A 32 -4.91 -0.21 -12.01
N GLN A 33 -4.42 0.98 -12.35
CA GLN A 33 -3.89 1.94 -11.36
C GLN A 33 -4.94 2.30 -10.31
N MET A 34 -6.23 2.37 -10.69
CA MET A 34 -7.32 2.56 -9.74
C MET A 34 -7.45 1.42 -8.73
N HIS A 35 -7.21 0.17 -9.15
CA HIS A 35 -7.18 -0.97 -8.23
C HIS A 35 -5.98 -0.87 -7.27
N VAL A 36 -4.79 -0.51 -7.77
CA VAL A 36 -3.62 -0.24 -6.93
C VAL A 36 -3.91 0.85 -5.90
N SER A 37 -4.53 1.96 -6.32
CA SER A 37 -4.90 3.08 -5.46
C SER A 37 -5.83 2.64 -4.32
N ARG A 38 -6.86 1.84 -4.62
CA ARG A 38 -7.78 1.30 -3.60
C ARG A 38 -7.06 0.42 -2.59
N LEU A 39 -6.21 -0.50 -3.05
CA LEU A 39 -5.44 -1.40 -2.17
C LEU A 39 -4.44 -0.62 -1.32
N GLN A 40 -3.75 0.37 -1.89
CA GLN A 40 -2.84 1.22 -1.13
C GLN A 40 -3.57 2.02 -0.05
N ARG A 41 -4.75 2.56 -0.36
CA ARG A 41 -5.58 3.27 0.63
C ARG A 41 -6.04 2.34 1.75
N ALA A 42 -6.56 1.17 1.42
CA ALA A 42 -6.97 0.17 2.42
C ALA A 42 -5.79 -0.23 3.32
N ALA A 43 -4.60 -0.44 2.74
CA ALA A 43 -3.39 -0.73 3.49
C ALA A 43 -3.02 0.39 4.47
N LEU A 44 -3.03 1.65 4.01
CA LEU A 44 -2.76 2.81 4.86
C LEU A 44 -3.78 2.96 5.99
N GLU A 45 -5.07 2.74 5.70
CA GLU A 45 -6.14 2.77 6.70
C GLU A 45 -5.96 1.68 7.76
N GLN A 46 -5.53 0.47 7.37
CA GLN A 46 -5.20 -0.57 8.34
C GLN A 46 -3.98 -0.19 9.18
N LEU A 47 -2.89 0.27 8.57
CA LEU A 47 -1.68 0.65 9.30
C LEU A 47 -1.95 1.77 10.32
N ARG A 48 -2.78 2.77 9.96
CA ARG A 48 -3.13 3.87 10.87
C ARG A 48 -3.77 3.42 12.18
N LYS A 49 -4.46 2.27 12.22
CA LYS A 49 -5.04 1.72 13.46
C LYS A 49 -4.00 1.25 14.46
N PHE A 50 -2.79 0.94 13.99
CA PHE A 50 -1.70 0.41 14.79
C PHE A 50 -0.56 1.40 14.97
N VAL A 51 -0.61 2.56 14.33
CA VAL A 51 0.29 3.67 14.65
C VAL A 51 -0.24 4.32 15.93
N PRO A 52 0.52 4.25 17.04
CA PRO A 52 0.15 4.97 18.26
C PRO A 52 -0.09 6.43 17.91
N GLN A 53 -1.26 6.95 18.24
CA GLN A 53 -1.48 8.38 18.13
C GLN A 53 -0.63 9.00 19.24
N GLU A 54 0.44 9.70 18.86
CA GLU A 54 1.15 10.56 19.81
C GLU A 54 0.11 11.52 20.41
N SER A 55 -0.19 11.32 21.68
CA SER A 55 -1.02 12.24 22.44
C SER A 55 -0.14 13.45 22.72
N ALA A 56 -0.44 14.57 22.05
CA ALA A 56 0.14 15.86 22.38
C ALA A 56 -0.30 16.32 23.78
#